data_AF-A0A8T3X6F8-F1
#
_entry.id   AF-A0A8T3X6F8-F1
#
_cell.length_a   1.000
_cell.length_b   1.000
_cell.length_c   1.000
_cell.angle_alpha   90.00
_cell.angle_beta   90.00
_cell.angle_gamma   90.00
#
_symmetry.space_group_name_H-M   'P 1'
#
loop_
_entity.id
_entity.type
_entity.pdbx_description
1 polymer ?
#
loop_
_entity_poly.entity_id
_entity_poly.type
_entity_poly.pdbx_seq_one_letter_code
_entity_poly.pdbx_strand_id
1 'polypeptide(L)'
;MAFIRVKTIPTKKGEKYQYAYLVSNRYSRKTKKVCQKVISYVGRVYRFPKGIDTAANPAPTPGLGLGESPFHEMLAGLFQQELANQGFRQAGDGWSNDELCVRFEEKTVVFSKGRGPLNAAIMMNEGFFCRHTYDALMHFKGTGTEAEIGSQLANALLGAGLKVSNELFVALVEKFI
;
A
#
# COMPACT_ATOMS: atom_id res chain seq x y z
N MET A 1 12.70 -4.09 12.35
CA MET A 1 11.74 -3.57 11.35
C MET A 1 10.83 -4.69 10.90
N ALA A 2 9.52 -4.43 10.81
CA ALA A 2 8.58 -5.37 10.23
C ALA A 2 8.46 -5.11 8.72
N PHE A 3 8.20 -6.15 7.93
CA PHE A 3 8.00 -6.04 6.49
C PHE A 3 7.00 -7.09 6.02
N ILE A 4 6.43 -6.88 4.83
CA ILE A 4 5.46 -7.81 4.25
C ILE A 4 6.19 -8.90 3.47
N ARG A 5 5.90 -10.16 3.80
CA ARG A 5 6.36 -11.34 3.08
C ARG A 5 5.18 -12.01 2.38
N VAL A 6 5.34 -12.31 1.10
CA VAL A 6 4.38 -13.10 0.33
C VAL A 6 4.75 -14.58 0.36
N LYS A 7 3.75 -15.44 0.55
CA LYS A 7 3.86 -16.89 0.37
C LYS A 7 2.89 -17.35 -0.70
N THR A 8 3.38 -18.18 -1.61
CA THR A 8 2.57 -18.86 -2.62
C THR A 8 2.15 -20.22 -2.07
N ILE A 9 0.84 -20.50 -2.09
CA ILE A 9 0.25 -21.73 -1.61
C ILE A 9 -0.52 -22.37 -2.77
N PRO A 10 -0.18 -23.60 -3.20
CA PRO A 10 -0.95 -24.33 -4.19
C PRO A 10 -2.26 -24.82 -3.59
N THR A 11 -3.32 -24.75 -4.37
CA THR A 11 -4.65 -25.29 -4.03
C THR A 11 -4.78 -26.72 -4.53
N LYS A 12 -5.76 -27.45 -4.00
CA LYS A 12 -6.08 -28.82 -4.45
C LYS A 12 -6.44 -28.90 -5.95
N LYS A 13 -6.86 -27.78 -6.55
CA LYS A 13 -7.24 -27.67 -7.96
C LYS A 13 -6.06 -27.27 -8.87
N GLY A 14 -4.85 -27.12 -8.34
CA GLY A 14 -3.66 -26.71 -9.08
C GLY A 14 -3.46 -25.19 -9.21
N GLU A 15 -4.45 -24.38 -8.84
CA GLU A 15 -4.31 -22.92 -8.78
C GLU A 15 -3.33 -22.52 -7.67
N LYS A 16 -2.60 -21.41 -7.86
CA LYS A 16 -1.67 -20.87 -6.86
C LYS A 16 -2.22 -19.58 -6.30
N TYR A 17 -2.40 -19.52 -4.98
CA TYR A 17 -2.78 -18.30 -4.28
C TYR A 17 -1.59 -17.69 -3.56
N GLN A 18 -1.55 -16.37 -3.54
CA GLN A 18 -0.54 -15.61 -2.83
C GLN A 18 -1.13 -15.01 -1.57
N TYR A 19 -0.39 -15.09 -0.48
CA TYR A 19 -0.81 -14.62 0.83
C TYR A 19 0.28 -13.76 1.46
N ALA A 20 -0.11 -12.59 1.95
CA ALA A 20 0.76 -11.64 2.60
C ALA A 20 0.73 -11.84 4.13
N TYR A 21 1.93 -11.80 4.71
CA TYR A 21 2.16 -11.89 6.15
C TYR A 21 3.06 -10.75 6.58
N LEU A 22 2.72 -10.09 7.69
CA LEU A 22 3.62 -9.15 8.34
C LEU A 22 4.62 -9.95 9.17
N VAL A 23 5.90 -9.80 8.87
CA VAL A 23 6.98 -10.53 9.54
C VAL A 23 8.01 -9.56 10.10
N SER A 24 8.71 -9.99 11.15
CA SER A 24 9.86 -9.28 11.70
C SER A 24 11.05 -10.22 11.82
N ASN A 25 12.24 -9.70 11.55
CA ASN A 25 13.48 -10.41 11.87
C ASN A 25 13.73 -10.40 13.38
N ARG A 26 14.09 -11.55 13.93
CA ARG A 26 14.44 -11.75 15.34
C ARG A 26 15.70 -12.62 15.42
N TYR A 27 16.71 -12.14 16.12
CA TYR A 27 17.90 -12.96 16.41
C TYR A 27 17.61 -13.98 17.53
N SER A 28 17.89 -15.25 17.27
CA SER A 28 17.76 -16.33 18.25
C SER A 28 19.11 -16.58 18.94
N ARG A 29 19.18 -16.32 20.25
CA ARG A 29 20.39 -16.56 21.04
C ARG A 29 20.77 -18.05 21.09
N LYS A 30 19.78 -18.95 21.13
CA LYS A 30 20.00 -20.41 21.22
C LYS A 30 20.63 -20.99 19.96
N THR A 31 20.16 -20.56 18.79
CA THR A 31 20.64 -21.06 17.49
C THR A 31 21.69 -20.16 16.84
N LYS A 32 21.99 -19.00 17.46
CA LYS A 32 22.88 -17.95 16.94
C LYS A 32 22.56 -17.56 15.47
N LYS A 33 21.27 -17.55 15.13
CA LYS A 33 20.77 -17.30 13.76
C LYS A 33 19.65 -16.27 13.80
N VAL A 34 19.53 -15.48 12.72
CA VAL A 34 18.36 -14.63 12.49
C VAL A 34 17.21 -15.50 12.00
N CYS A 35 16.07 -15.41 12.66
CA CYS A 35 14.84 -16.10 12.30
C CYS A 35 13.74 -15.06 12.00
N GLN A 36 12.78 -15.42 11.15
CA GLN A 36 11.60 -14.58 10.92
C GLN A 36 10.47 -15.01 11.85
N LYS A 37 9.91 -14.03 12.57
CA LYS A 37 8.68 -14.20 13.36
C LYS A 37 7.52 -13.61 12.57
N VAL A 38 6.45 -14.38 12.38
CA VAL A 38 5.19 -13.86 11.84
C VAL A 38 4.52 -13.03 12.94
N ILE A 39 4.20 -11.78 12.63
CA ILE A 39 3.48 -10.87 13.52
C ILE A 39 1.99 -11.03 13.29
N SER A 40 1.54 -10.90 12.03
CA SER A 40 0.13 -10.99 11.67
C SER A 40 -0.06 -11.49 10.24
N TYR A 41 -1.24 -12.05 9.99
CA TYR A 41 -1.71 -12.33 8.64
C TYR A 41 -2.31 -11.04 8.05
N VAL A 42 -1.84 -10.62 6.88
CA VAL A 42 -2.32 -9.40 6.21
C VAL A 42 -3.50 -9.72 5.32
N GLY A 43 -3.41 -10.81 4.55
CA GLY A 43 -4.47 -11.16 3.62
C GLY A 43 -4.06 -11.98 2.41
N ARG A 44 -5.04 -12.29 1.55
CA ARG A 44 -4.78 -12.79 0.20
C ARG A 44 -4.29 -11.63 -0.67
N VAL A 45 -3.27 -11.88 -1.48
CA VAL A 45 -2.70 -10.89 -2.40
C VAL A 45 -3.47 -10.93 -3.71
N TYR A 46 -3.90 -9.76 -4.16
CA TYR A 46 -4.52 -9.53 -5.46
C TYR A 46 -3.59 -8.70 -6.32
N ARG A 47 -3.45 -9.10 -7.58
CA ARG A 47 -2.63 -8.40 -8.55
C ARG A 47 -3.50 -8.07 -9.75
N PHE A 48 -3.61 -6.79 -10.05
CA PHE A 48 -4.32 -6.31 -11.22
C PHE A 48 -3.30 -5.93 -12.29
N PRO A 49 -3.55 -6.27 -13.57
CA PRO A 49 -2.74 -5.76 -14.66
C PRO A 49 -2.85 -4.24 -14.67
N LYS A 50 -1.72 -3.55 -14.87
CA LYS A 50 -1.77 -2.11 -15.10
C LYS A 50 -2.49 -1.87 -16.41
N GLY A 51 -3.53 -1.02 -16.40
CA GLY A 51 -4.18 -0.59 -17.62
C GLY A 51 -3.17 0.17 -18.48
N ILE A 52 -2.92 -0.32 -19.69
CA ILE A 52 -2.09 0.37 -20.69
C ILE A 52 -2.78 1.66 -21.17
N ASP A 53 -4.11 1.74 -21.03
CA ASP A 53 -4.94 2.83 -21.55
C ASP A 53 -5.24 3.89 -20.50
N THR A 54 -4.22 4.63 -20.07
CA THR A 54 -4.40 5.88 -19.28
C THR A 54 -5.08 7.00 -20.09
N ALA A 55 -5.35 6.79 -21.38
CA ALA A 55 -6.01 7.76 -22.26
C ALA A 55 -7.55 7.76 -22.17
N ALA A 56 -8.19 6.68 -21.68
CA ALA A 56 -9.65 6.52 -21.71
C ALA A 56 -10.37 6.97 -20.41
N ASN A 57 -9.62 7.16 -19.33
CA ASN A 57 -10.12 7.73 -18.09
C ASN A 57 -8.96 8.50 -17.45
N PRO A 58 -8.89 9.83 -17.58
CA PRO A 58 -8.01 10.57 -16.72
C PRO A 58 -8.50 10.27 -15.30
N ALA A 59 -7.66 9.61 -14.49
CA ALA A 59 -7.86 9.67 -13.05
C ALA A 59 -8.11 11.15 -12.73
N PRO A 60 -9.17 11.50 -11.97
CA PRO A 60 -9.33 12.88 -11.53
C PRO A 60 -7.99 13.21 -10.90
N THR A 61 -7.23 14.11 -11.53
CA THR A 61 -5.95 14.52 -10.99
C THR A 61 -6.38 15.15 -9.67
N PRO A 62 -6.20 14.47 -8.53
CA PRO A 62 -6.45 15.14 -7.27
C PRO A 62 -5.49 16.31 -7.36
N GLY A 63 -5.99 17.54 -7.23
CA GLY A 63 -5.16 18.72 -7.37
C GLY A 63 -3.98 18.58 -6.42
N LEU A 64 -2.89 17.99 -6.89
CA LEU A 64 -1.61 17.86 -6.22
C LEU A 64 -1.00 19.24 -6.38
N GLY A 65 -1.68 20.24 -5.80
CA GLY A 65 -1.14 21.56 -5.60
C GLY A 65 0.02 21.35 -4.65
N LEU A 66 1.23 21.38 -5.21
CA LEU A 66 2.49 21.20 -4.50
C LEU A 66 2.66 22.20 -3.33
N GLY A 67 1.82 23.24 -3.25
CA GLY A 67 1.91 24.30 -2.24
C GLY A 67 1.13 24.10 -0.94
N GLU A 68 -0.15 23.68 -0.98
CA GLU A 68 -1.08 23.94 0.15
C GLU A 68 -1.85 22.74 0.70
N SER A 69 -1.87 21.58 0.03
CA SER A 69 -2.63 20.43 0.54
C SER A 69 -1.98 19.82 1.79
N PRO A 70 -2.77 19.42 2.80
CA PRO A 70 -2.27 18.66 3.95
C PRO A 70 -1.68 17.33 3.49
N PHE A 71 -0.61 16.88 4.17
CA PHE A 71 0.14 15.65 3.85
C PHE A 71 -0.75 14.43 3.56
N HIS A 72 -1.82 14.26 4.33
CA HIS A 72 -2.78 13.17 4.15
C HIS A 72 -3.52 13.21 2.81
N GLU A 73 -3.88 14.39 2.32
CA GLU A 73 -4.56 14.55 1.03
C GLU A 73 -3.62 14.20 -0.13
N MET A 74 -2.35 14.61 -0.04
CA MET A 74 -1.34 14.23 -1.04
C MET A 74 -1.19 12.71 -1.11
N LEU A 75 -1.08 12.03 0.05
CA LEU A 75 -1.00 10.57 0.11
C LEU A 75 -2.28 9.90 -0.42
N ALA A 76 -3.46 10.41 -0.05
CA ALA A 76 -4.72 9.89 -0.55
C ALA A 76 -4.79 10.01 -2.08
N GLY A 77 -4.36 11.15 -2.63
CA GLY A 77 -4.29 11.37 -4.08
C GLY A 77 -3.37 10.37 -4.78
N LEU A 78 -2.20 10.08 -4.21
CA LEU A 78 -1.28 9.06 -4.75
C LEU A 78 -1.90 7.66 -4.75
N PHE A 79 -2.60 7.27 -3.68
CA PHE A 79 -3.30 5.99 -3.65
C PHE A 79 -4.43 5.91 -4.67
N GLN A 80 -5.22 7.00 -4.80
CA GLN A 80 -6.29 7.09 -5.79
C GLN A 80 -5.75 6.95 -7.21
N GLN A 81 -4.65 7.62 -7.53
CA GLN A 81 -4.00 7.52 -8.83
C GLN A 81 -3.51 6.10 -9.12
N GLU A 82 -2.84 5.45 -8.15
CA GLU A 82 -2.36 4.07 -8.34
C GLU A 82 -3.51 3.05 -8.44
N LEU A 83 -4.61 3.25 -7.71
CA LEU A 83 -5.82 2.44 -7.86
C LEU A 83 -6.45 2.64 -9.25
N ALA A 84 -6.55 3.89 -9.72
CA ALA A 84 -7.05 4.20 -11.05
C ALA A 84 -6.21 3.50 -12.14
N ASN A 85 -4.88 3.53 -12.01
CA ASN A 85 -3.95 2.84 -12.92
C ASN A 85 -4.15 1.32 -12.96
N GLN A 86 -4.74 0.74 -11.91
CA GLN A 86 -5.09 -0.67 -11.80
C GLN A 86 -6.54 -0.98 -12.22
N GLY A 87 -7.24 -0.01 -12.81
CA GLY A 87 -8.60 -0.17 -13.31
C GLY A 87 -9.68 -0.07 -12.23
N PHE A 88 -9.35 0.41 -11.03
CA PHE A 88 -10.39 0.78 -10.06
C PHE A 88 -11.08 2.07 -10.51
N ARG A 89 -12.38 2.13 -10.28
CA ARG A 89 -13.21 3.30 -10.55
C ARG A 89 -13.81 3.81 -9.24
N GLN A 90 -13.94 5.13 -9.14
CA GLN A 90 -14.60 5.74 -8.00
C GLN A 90 -16.08 5.33 -7.99
N ALA A 91 -16.56 4.80 -6.87
CA ALA A 91 -17.92 4.35 -6.67
C ALA A 91 -18.36 4.72 -5.24
N GLY A 92 -19.19 5.77 -5.13
CA GLY A 92 -19.64 6.29 -3.84
C GLY A 92 -18.47 6.82 -2.99
N ASP A 93 -18.31 6.26 -1.80
CA ASP A 93 -17.30 6.56 -0.79
C ASP A 93 -15.95 5.82 -1.00
N GLY A 94 -15.87 4.98 -2.03
CA GLY A 94 -14.72 4.11 -2.25
C GLY A 94 -14.28 3.98 -3.70
N TRP A 95 -13.32 3.09 -3.90
CA TRP A 95 -12.78 2.73 -5.21
C TRP A 95 -13.03 1.26 -5.45
N SER A 96 -13.73 0.92 -6.53
CA SER A 96 -14.11 -0.46 -6.81
C SER A 96 -13.72 -0.88 -8.22
N ASN A 97 -13.39 -2.15 -8.37
CA ASN A 97 -13.37 -2.87 -9.63
C ASN A 97 -14.31 -4.08 -9.55
N ASP A 98 -14.29 -4.94 -10.57
CA ASP A 98 -15.17 -6.12 -10.65
C ASP A 98 -15.01 -7.11 -9.49
N GLU A 99 -13.85 -7.11 -8.83
CA GLU A 99 -13.52 -8.04 -7.75
C GLU A 99 -13.53 -7.39 -6.37
N LEU A 100 -12.87 -6.24 -6.20
CA LEU A 100 -12.58 -5.61 -4.93
C LEU A 100 -13.08 -4.17 -4.86
N CYS A 101 -13.45 -3.77 -3.65
CA CYS A 101 -13.76 -2.40 -3.26
C CYS A 101 -12.84 -1.97 -2.12
N VAL A 102 -12.23 -0.80 -2.27
CA VAL A 102 -11.32 -0.17 -1.32
C VAL A 102 -12.05 1.00 -0.67
N ARG A 103 -12.10 0.99 0.66
CA ARG A 103 -12.68 2.07 1.46
C ARG A 103 -11.58 2.70 2.31
N PHE A 104 -11.25 3.96 2.02
CA PHE A 104 -10.16 4.66 2.70
C PHE A 104 -10.50 5.01 4.16
N GLU A 105 -11.75 5.35 4.46
CA GLU A 105 -12.20 5.67 5.82
C GLU A 105 -12.10 4.46 6.76
N GLU A 106 -12.59 3.31 6.30
CA GLU A 106 -12.56 2.06 7.06
C GLU A 106 -11.17 1.39 7.04
N LYS A 107 -10.29 1.79 6.10
CA LYS A 107 -8.98 1.17 5.86
C LYS A 107 -9.08 -0.32 5.50
N THR A 108 -10.16 -0.68 4.82
CA THR A 108 -10.50 -2.06 4.47
C THR A 108 -10.55 -2.25 2.96
N VAL A 109 -10.29 -3.50 2.56
CA VAL A 109 -10.51 -3.96 1.19
C VAL A 109 -11.55 -5.07 1.27
N VAL A 110 -12.69 -4.87 0.63
CA VAL A 110 -13.83 -5.79 0.65
C VAL A 110 -14.07 -6.32 -0.76
N PHE A 111 -14.80 -7.43 -0.89
CA PHE A 111 -15.24 -7.88 -2.22
C PHE A 111 -16.39 -7.01 -2.72
N SER A 112 -16.35 -6.61 -3.99
CA SER A 112 -17.41 -5.82 -4.62
C SER A 112 -18.78 -6.53 -4.60
N LYS A 113 -18.78 -7.87 -4.60
CA LYS A 113 -20.00 -8.71 -4.60
C LYS A 113 -20.53 -9.07 -3.20
N GLY A 114 -20.23 -8.29 -2.17
CA GLY A 114 -20.86 -8.42 -0.85
C GLY A 114 -20.38 -9.59 0.02
N ARG A 115 -19.25 -10.23 -0.32
CA ARG A 115 -18.66 -11.31 0.50
C ARG A 115 -17.85 -10.76 1.68
N GLY A 116 -18.50 -10.03 2.60
CA GLY A 116 -17.92 -9.59 3.88
C GLY A 116 -16.56 -8.85 3.80
N PRO A 117 -15.98 -8.48 4.95
CA PRO A 117 -14.64 -7.94 4.99
C PRO A 117 -13.62 -9.04 4.69
N LEU A 118 -12.77 -8.81 3.68
CA LEU A 118 -11.64 -9.69 3.40
C LEU A 118 -10.37 -9.06 3.98
N ASN A 119 -9.55 -9.88 4.62
CA ASN A 119 -8.15 -9.54 4.75
C ASN A 119 -7.53 -9.68 3.35
N ALA A 120 -7.43 -8.57 2.63
CA ALA A 120 -6.85 -8.49 1.30
C ALA A 120 -5.66 -7.52 1.29
N ALA A 121 -4.67 -7.85 0.47
CA ALA A 121 -3.59 -6.93 0.12
C ALA A 121 -3.61 -6.74 -1.39
N ILE A 122 -3.65 -5.49 -1.84
CA ILE A 122 -3.55 -5.17 -3.26
C ILE A 122 -2.08 -4.92 -3.56
N MET A 123 -1.51 -5.67 -4.50
CA MET A 123 -0.13 -5.44 -4.91
C MET A 123 -0.07 -4.18 -5.80
N MET A 124 0.71 -3.18 -5.37
CA MET A 124 0.93 -1.94 -6.11
C MET A 124 2.42 -1.81 -6.39
N ASN A 125 2.80 -1.72 -7.67
CA ASN A 125 4.21 -1.63 -8.05
C ASN A 125 5.06 -2.73 -7.38
N GLU A 126 5.95 -2.34 -6.46
CA GLU A 126 6.85 -3.21 -5.70
C GLU A 126 6.39 -3.44 -4.25
N GLY A 127 5.30 -2.80 -3.83
CA GLY A 127 4.75 -2.86 -2.49
C GLY A 127 3.30 -3.36 -2.45
N PHE A 128 2.63 -3.07 -1.32
CA PHE A 128 1.27 -3.54 -1.06
C PHE A 128 0.44 -2.43 -0.43
N PHE A 129 -0.75 -2.23 -0.98
CA PHE A 129 -1.81 -1.51 -0.30
C PHE A 129 -2.55 -2.45 0.64
N CYS A 130 -2.40 -2.20 1.94
CA CYS A 130 -3.13 -2.86 3.00
C CYS A 130 -3.22 -1.93 4.20
N ARG A 131 -4.03 -2.32 5.20
CA ARG A 131 -4.18 -1.55 6.44
C ARG A 131 -2.84 -1.17 7.07
N HIS A 132 -1.88 -2.09 7.11
CA HIS A 132 -0.58 -1.84 7.75
C HIS A 132 0.23 -0.74 7.05
N THR A 133 0.34 -0.78 5.72
CA THR A 133 1.11 0.19 4.95
C THR A 133 0.42 1.54 4.88
N TYR A 134 -0.92 1.53 4.80
CA TYR A 134 -1.73 2.73 4.89
C TYR A 134 -1.59 3.41 6.26
N ASP A 135 -1.72 2.66 7.36
CA ASP A 135 -1.56 3.20 8.71
C ASP A 135 -0.14 3.70 8.96
N ALA A 136 0.89 3.03 8.43
CA ALA A 136 2.28 3.44 8.57
C ALA A 136 2.57 4.78 7.88
N LEU A 137 1.95 5.04 6.73
CA LEU A 137 2.08 6.32 6.03
C LEU A 137 1.22 7.41 6.66
N MET A 138 -0.04 7.12 6.98
CA MET A 138 -0.94 8.12 7.56
C MET A 138 -0.48 8.57 8.94
N HIS A 139 0.11 7.71 9.76
CA HIS A 139 0.61 8.10 11.08
C HIS A 139 2.14 8.29 11.09
N PHE A 140 2.73 8.55 9.92
CA PHE A 140 4.15 8.83 9.83
C PHE A 140 4.45 10.12 10.61
N LYS A 141 5.42 10.06 11.53
CA LYS A 141 5.82 11.23 12.33
C LYS A 141 7.21 11.74 12.01
N GLY A 142 8.06 10.94 11.35
CA GLY A 142 9.47 11.23 11.13
C GLY A 142 10.24 11.41 12.45
N THR A 143 11.35 10.71 12.63
CA THR A 143 12.22 10.97 13.80
C THR A 143 13.68 10.90 13.38
N GLY A 144 14.46 11.89 13.77
CA GLY A 144 15.90 11.94 13.53
C GLY A 144 16.31 13.14 12.67
N THR A 145 17.44 12.99 12.00
CA THR A 145 17.95 13.94 11.00
C THR A 145 17.09 13.94 9.74
N GLU A 146 17.17 15.00 8.94
CA GLU A 146 16.47 15.11 7.65
C GLU A 146 16.70 13.88 6.75
N ALA A 147 17.95 13.41 6.65
CA ALA A 147 18.31 12.22 5.89
C ALA A 147 17.62 10.94 6.42
N GLU A 148 17.49 10.81 7.75
CA GLU A 148 16.79 9.68 8.38
C GLU A 148 15.29 9.75 8.14
N ILE A 149 14.68 10.94 8.26
CA ILE A 149 13.25 11.16 7.98
C ILE A 149 12.95 10.81 6.52
N GLY A 150 13.76 11.34 5.58
CA GLY A 150 13.64 11.04 4.15
C GLY A 150 13.76 9.53 3.88
N SER A 151 14.75 8.86 4.46
CA SER A 151 14.91 7.40 4.32
C SER A 151 13.71 6.62 4.88
N GLN A 152 13.20 7.00 6.05
CA GLN A 152 12.03 6.36 6.66
C GLN A 152 10.77 6.54 5.79
N LEU A 153 10.53 7.75 5.28
CA LEU A 153 9.41 8.04 4.41
C LEU A 153 9.50 7.28 3.08
N ALA A 154 10.67 7.27 2.45
CA ALA A 154 10.91 6.54 1.21
C ALA A 154 10.61 5.04 1.37
N ASN A 155 11.07 4.44 2.48
CA ASN A 155 10.78 3.03 2.79
C ASN A 155 9.28 2.79 3.02
N ALA A 156 8.57 3.72 3.64
CA ALA A 156 7.12 3.61 3.85
C ALA A 156 6.35 3.71 2.52
N LEU A 157 6.72 4.65 1.64
CA LEU A 157 6.13 4.82 0.31
C LEU A 157 6.36 3.59 -0.58
N LEU A 158 7.60 3.10 -0.64
CA LEU A 158 7.94 1.87 -1.35
C LEU A 158 7.17 0.67 -0.80
N GLY A 159 7.07 0.54 0.52
CA GLY A 159 6.32 -0.53 1.18
C GLY A 159 4.83 -0.52 0.84
N ALA A 160 4.24 0.68 0.71
CA ALA A 160 2.87 0.87 0.26
C ALA A 160 2.70 0.69 -1.26
N GLY A 161 3.80 0.63 -2.00
CA GLY A 161 3.78 0.47 -3.45
C GLY A 161 3.51 1.77 -4.21
N LEU A 162 3.71 2.92 -3.57
CA LEU A 162 3.54 4.23 -4.19
C LEU A 162 4.82 4.65 -4.91
N LYS A 163 4.70 5.02 -6.18
CA LYS A 163 5.79 5.67 -6.92
C LYS A 163 5.56 7.17 -6.88
N VAL A 164 6.54 7.90 -6.36
CA VAL A 164 6.53 9.36 -6.29
C VAL A 164 7.67 9.94 -7.13
N SER A 165 7.44 11.08 -7.77
CA SER A 165 8.51 11.83 -8.43
C SER A 165 9.45 12.45 -7.38
N ASN A 166 10.68 12.77 -7.77
CA ASN A 166 11.65 13.39 -6.87
C ASN A 166 11.13 14.72 -6.31
N GLU A 167 10.47 15.54 -7.14
CA GLU A 167 9.89 16.82 -6.73
C GLU A 167 8.80 16.65 -5.66
N LEU A 168 7.88 15.71 -5.88
CA LEU A 168 6.80 15.43 -4.92
C LEU A 168 7.37 14.81 -3.64
N PHE A 169 8.40 13.97 -3.75
CA PHE A 169 9.08 13.41 -2.59
C PHE A 169 9.73 14.48 -1.72
N VAL A 170 10.45 15.43 -2.32
CA VAL A 170 11.03 16.57 -1.61
C VAL A 170 9.92 17.37 -0.91
N ALA A 171 8.85 17.71 -1.62
CA ALA A 171 7.71 18.43 -1.04
C ALA A 171 7.04 17.68 0.13
N LEU A 172 7.00 16.33 0.10
CA LEU A 172 6.49 15.54 1.22
C LEU A 172 7.43 15.55 2.43
N VAL A 173 8.75 15.48 2.21
CA VAL A 173 9.74 15.50 3.29
C VAL A 173 9.78 16.87 3.97
N GLU A 174 9.68 17.96 3.21
CA GLU A 174 9.63 19.34 3.72
C GLU A 174 8.49 19.59 4.71
N LYS A 175 7.40 18.79 4.69
CA LYS A 175 6.32 18.89 5.67
C LYS A 175 6.70 18.40 7.08
N PHE A 176 7.84 17.73 7.24
CA PHE A 176 8.32 17.15 8.50
C PHE A 176 9.62 17.76 9.04
N ILE A 177 10.21 18.70 8.31
CA ILE A 177 11.38 19.49 8.71
C ILE A 177 10.89 20.79 9.35
#